data_AF-A0A7W1DUX8-F1
#
_entry.id   AF-A0A7W1DUX8-F1
#
_cell.length_a   1.000
_cell.length_b   1.000
_cell.length_c   1.000
_cell.angle_alpha   90.00
_cell.angle_beta   90.00
_cell.angle_gamma   90.00
#
_symmetry.space_group_name_H-M   'P 1'
#
loop_
_entity.id
_entity.type
_entity.pdbx_description
1 polymer ?
#
loop_
_entity_poly.entity_id
_entity_poly.type
_entity_poly.pdbx_seq_one_letter_code
_entity_poly.pdbx_strand_id
1 'polypeptide(L)'
;MRSPTIIAAAAIAAALTAACGGQEPAREPATDAAARPDTAATEAQRKRDEDRTKMENRVADLEGRWTELSATLAANSRSATAAIKEEVIEDVKNVRGAVADLRTTTAENWWERHERIMERNAEDIEEDVRRFTKGRRTPAPASTPDPPSGAAPFESRRDRFVTRLQNRVDAMEEHLKNARATGAQRAELEDTRARVGKLKEDVERLRKASPDDWWDLSATRVNEYIDRVENSIRRLDDNKTGA
;
A
#
# COMPACT_ATOMS: atom_id res chain seq x y z
N MET A 1 33.37 37.59 3.68
CA MET A 1 32.49 38.40 4.54
C MET A 1 31.26 37.55 4.84
N ARG A 2 31.11 37.13 6.09
CA ARG A 2 30.00 36.32 6.59
C ARG A 2 29.00 37.27 7.24
N SER A 3 27.73 37.19 6.86
CA SER A 3 26.62 37.79 7.60
C SER A 3 25.72 36.65 8.07
N PRO A 4 25.53 36.47 9.39
CA PRO A 4 24.61 35.47 9.94
C PRO A 4 23.19 36.06 10.06
N THR A 5 22.20 35.37 9.52
CA THR A 5 20.78 35.66 9.79
C THR A 5 20.37 34.96 11.07
N ILE A 6 19.76 35.76 11.94
CA ILE A 6 19.46 35.54 13.36
C ILE A 6 18.35 34.49 13.50
N ILE A 7 18.63 33.43 14.25
CA ILE A 7 17.62 32.50 14.79
C ILE A 7 17.03 33.18 16.03
N ALA A 8 15.78 33.62 15.95
CA ALA A 8 15.04 34.14 17.09
C ALA A 8 14.65 32.96 18.00
N ALA A 9 15.42 32.77 19.07
CA ALA A 9 15.05 31.91 20.19
C ALA A 9 14.04 32.65 21.07
N ALA A 10 12.78 32.20 21.10
CA ALA A 10 11.80 32.65 22.08
C ALA A 10 12.07 31.93 23.41
N ALA A 11 12.78 32.60 24.32
CA ALA A 11 12.90 32.21 25.71
C ALA A 11 11.59 32.53 26.45
N ILE A 12 10.90 31.51 26.94
CA ILE A 12 9.75 31.70 27.84
C ILE A 12 10.30 31.99 29.22
N ALA A 13 10.33 33.27 29.59
CA ALA A 13 10.56 33.70 30.96
C ALA A 13 9.27 33.51 31.77
N ALA A 14 9.26 32.49 32.64
CA ALA A 14 8.26 32.37 33.69
C ALA A 14 8.61 33.34 34.83
N ALA A 15 7.88 34.45 34.92
CA ALA A 15 7.87 35.31 36.09
C ALA A 15 6.55 35.10 36.85
N LEU A 16 6.62 34.30 37.92
CA LEU A 16 5.61 34.24 38.97
C LEU A 16 6.17 34.97 40.18
N THR A 17 5.65 36.16 40.46
CA THR A 17 5.65 36.72 41.82
C THR A 17 4.27 37.31 42.09
N ALA A 18 3.65 36.77 43.14
CA ALA A 18 2.29 37.02 43.56
C ALA A 18 2.15 38.25 44.48
N ALA A 19 0.88 38.64 44.63
CA ALA A 19 0.24 39.31 45.76
C ALA A 19 0.25 40.85 45.81
N CYS A 20 -0.95 41.46 45.66
CA CYS A 20 -1.73 41.95 46.79
C CYS A 20 -3.10 42.55 46.35
N GLY A 21 -4.19 42.01 46.91
CA GLY A 21 -5.36 42.79 47.33
C GLY A 21 -6.44 43.15 46.30
N GLY A 22 -7.60 42.50 46.43
CA GLY A 22 -8.89 43.19 46.29
C GLY A 22 -9.72 42.86 45.05
N GLN A 23 -10.92 42.32 45.32
CA GLN A 23 -12.14 42.38 44.51
C GLN A 23 -12.34 41.24 43.48
N GLU A 24 -13.08 40.21 43.90
CA GLU A 24 -13.81 39.32 43.00
C GLU A 24 -14.96 40.09 42.33
N PRO A 25 -15.04 40.13 41.00
CA PRO A 25 -16.31 40.15 40.31
C PRO A 25 -16.70 38.70 39.96
N ALA A 26 -17.98 38.38 40.17
CA ALA A 26 -18.58 37.09 39.83
C ALA A 26 -18.22 36.69 38.38
N ARG A 27 -17.38 35.66 38.25
CA ARG A 27 -17.13 34.98 36.97
C ARG A 27 -18.32 34.06 36.71
N GLU A 28 -19.09 34.38 35.68
CA GLU A 28 -19.83 33.39 34.91
C GLU A 28 -18.89 32.22 34.59
N PRO A 29 -19.35 30.95 34.62
CA PRO A 29 -18.55 29.86 34.08
C PRO A 29 -18.48 30.08 32.58
N ALA A 30 -17.44 30.79 32.13
CA ALA A 30 -16.91 30.61 30.79
C ALA A 30 -16.64 29.12 30.68
N THR A 31 -17.48 28.43 29.92
CA THR A 31 -17.19 27.10 29.44
C THR A 31 -15.80 27.16 28.83
N ASP A 32 -14.83 26.55 29.51
CA ASP A 32 -13.51 26.27 28.99
C ASP A 32 -13.68 25.35 27.77
N ALA A 33 -14.03 25.97 26.64
CA ALA A 33 -13.80 25.48 25.30
C ALA A 33 -12.34 25.78 24.90
N ALA A 34 -11.43 25.69 25.87
CA ALA A 34 -10.01 25.62 25.62
C ALA A 34 -9.71 24.25 24.99
N ALA A 35 -9.67 24.25 23.65
CA ALA A 35 -8.84 23.39 22.81
C ALA A 35 -8.72 21.90 23.23
N ARG A 36 -9.48 21.01 22.57
CA ARG A 36 -9.11 19.58 22.41
C ARG A 36 -8.69 19.23 20.97
N PRO A 37 -7.71 19.91 20.35
CA PRO A 37 -7.17 19.49 19.05
C PRO A 37 -6.42 18.14 19.15
N ASP A 38 -5.91 17.77 20.33
CA ASP A 38 -5.11 16.56 20.51
C ASP A 38 -5.91 15.25 20.53
N THR A 39 -7.23 15.28 20.80
CA THR A 39 -8.00 14.04 20.93
C THR A 39 -8.25 13.36 19.59
N ALA A 40 -8.52 14.13 18.52
CA ALA A 40 -8.81 13.59 17.21
C ALA A 40 -7.55 13.01 16.53
N ALA A 41 -6.41 13.69 16.63
CA ALA A 41 -5.14 13.19 16.10
C ALA A 41 -4.66 11.95 16.87
N THR A 42 -4.81 11.95 18.19
CA THR A 42 -4.48 10.78 19.03
C THR A 42 -5.41 9.60 18.74
N GLU A 43 -6.71 9.84 18.55
CA GLU A 43 -7.66 8.81 18.18
C GLU A 43 -7.40 8.24 16.78
N ALA A 44 -7.08 9.10 15.81
CA ALA A 44 -6.67 8.65 14.49
C ALA A 44 -5.41 7.78 14.58
N GLN A 45 -4.39 8.20 15.34
CA GLN A 45 -3.18 7.40 15.53
C GLN A 45 -3.46 6.05 16.19
N ARG A 46 -4.29 6.04 17.25
CA ARG A 46 -4.73 4.81 17.92
C ARG A 46 -5.42 3.86 16.94
N LYS A 47 -6.35 4.35 16.12
CA LYS A 47 -7.04 3.54 15.11
C LYS A 47 -6.05 2.94 14.10
N ARG A 48 -5.06 3.72 13.66
CA ARG A 48 -4.00 3.26 12.75
C ARG A 48 -3.18 2.14 13.39
N ASP A 49 -2.80 2.30 14.66
CA ASP A 49 -2.05 1.29 15.41
C ASP A 49 -2.87 0.00 15.64
N GLU A 50 -4.17 0.13 15.95
CA GLU A 50 -5.10 -1.00 16.06
C GLU A 50 -5.23 -1.76 14.72
N ASP A 51 -5.45 -1.05 13.62
CA ASP A 51 -5.59 -1.66 12.29
C ASP A 51 -4.30 -2.33 11.83
N ARG A 52 -3.14 -1.72 12.12
CA ARG A 52 -1.83 -2.34 11.87
C ARG A 52 -1.65 -3.62 12.68
N THR A 53 -2.03 -3.61 13.95
CA THR A 53 -1.97 -4.81 14.81
C THR A 53 -2.87 -5.92 14.27
N LYS A 54 -4.06 -5.59 13.77
CA LYS A 54 -4.93 -6.57 13.11
C LYS A 54 -4.26 -7.17 11.87
N MET A 55 -3.63 -6.36 11.03
CA MET A 55 -2.88 -6.87 9.87
C MET A 55 -1.72 -7.76 10.28
N GLU A 56 -0.93 -7.37 11.28
CA GLU A 56 0.17 -8.17 11.83
C GLU A 56 -0.32 -9.55 12.32
N ASN A 57 -1.44 -9.58 13.05
CA ASN A 57 -2.05 -10.82 13.51
C ASN A 57 -2.53 -11.70 12.34
N ARG A 58 -3.14 -11.10 11.30
CA ARG A 58 -3.53 -11.83 10.09
C ARG A 58 -2.34 -12.42 9.36
N VAL A 59 -1.24 -11.68 9.24
CA VAL A 59 -0.01 -12.18 8.61
C VAL A 59 0.61 -13.31 9.43
N ALA A 60 0.63 -13.20 10.76
CA ALA A 60 1.11 -14.28 11.62
C ALA A 60 0.23 -15.54 11.49
N ASP A 61 -1.09 -15.39 11.40
CA ASP A 61 -2.01 -16.51 11.11
C ASP A 61 -1.72 -17.15 9.75
N LEU A 62 -1.50 -16.34 8.70
CA LEU A 62 -1.11 -16.82 7.39
C LEU A 62 0.20 -17.60 7.40
N GLU A 63 1.23 -17.10 8.09
CA GLU A 63 2.52 -17.79 8.25
C GLU A 63 2.33 -19.14 8.98
N GLY A 64 1.48 -19.17 10.02
CA GLY A 64 1.14 -20.38 10.76
C GLY A 64 0.42 -21.41 9.88
N ARG A 65 -0.64 -21.00 9.18
CA ARG A 65 -1.41 -21.84 8.26
C ARG A 65 -0.56 -22.36 7.11
N TRP A 66 0.32 -21.53 6.55
CA TRP A 66 1.27 -21.97 5.53
C TRP A 66 2.25 -23.02 6.07
N THR A 67 2.78 -22.81 7.29
CA THR A 67 3.69 -23.76 7.93
C THR A 67 3.01 -25.13 8.13
N GLU A 68 1.79 -25.15 8.67
CA GLU A 68 1.00 -26.37 8.85
C GLU A 68 0.67 -27.05 7.51
N LEU A 69 0.25 -26.27 6.52
CA LEU A 69 -0.07 -26.76 5.18
C LEU A 69 1.17 -27.35 4.50
N SER A 70 2.33 -26.70 4.61
CA SER A 70 3.59 -27.17 4.03
C SER A 70 4.05 -28.49 4.64
N ALA A 71 3.91 -28.66 5.96
CA ALA A 71 4.21 -29.91 6.66
C ALA A 71 3.26 -31.03 6.21
N THR A 72 1.98 -30.72 6.05
CA THR A 72 0.96 -31.68 5.58
C THR A 72 1.20 -32.10 4.13
N LEU A 73 1.58 -31.16 3.26
CA LEU A 73 1.90 -31.43 1.85
C LEU A 73 3.22 -32.20 1.65
N ALA A 74 4.13 -32.17 2.64
CA ALA A 74 5.32 -33.02 2.64
C ALA A 74 4.99 -34.45 3.08
N ALA A 75 4.04 -34.60 4.02
CA ALA A 75 3.60 -35.90 4.55
C ALA A 75 2.64 -36.65 3.61
N ASN A 76 1.77 -35.94 2.90
CA ASN A 76 0.78 -36.51 2.01
C ASN A 76 1.17 -36.21 0.55
N SER A 77 1.45 -37.25 -0.24
CA SER A 77 1.98 -37.20 -1.61
C SER A 77 1.07 -36.54 -2.67
N ARG A 78 0.17 -35.60 -2.31
CA ARG A 78 -0.84 -35.01 -3.20
C ARG A 78 -0.66 -33.51 -3.49
N SER A 79 -0.63 -33.24 -4.80
CA SER A 79 -1.29 -32.21 -5.64
C SER A 79 -0.92 -30.72 -5.66
N ALA A 80 -0.11 -30.15 -4.76
CA ALA A 80 0.44 -28.80 -5.02
C ALA A 80 1.77 -28.91 -5.82
N THR A 81 1.82 -28.39 -7.04
CA THR A 81 3.06 -28.34 -7.83
C THR A 81 4.11 -27.51 -7.10
N ALA A 82 5.40 -27.80 -7.30
CA ALA A 82 6.49 -27.04 -6.67
C ALA A 82 6.37 -25.52 -6.93
N ALA A 83 5.90 -25.15 -8.13
CA ALA A 83 5.65 -23.77 -8.53
C ALA A 83 4.62 -23.06 -7.64
N ILE A 84 3.48 -23.68 -7.32
CA ILE A 84 2.45 -23.07 -6.46
C ILE A 84 2.97 -22.92 -5.02
N LYS A 85 3.81 -23.85 -4.56
CA LYS A 85 4.43 -23.74 -3.23
C LYS A 85 5.40 -22.56 -3.15
N GLU A 86 6.21 -22.38 -4.19
CA GLU A 86 7.15 -21.26 -4.29
C GLU A 86 6.41 -19.91 -4.37
N GLU A 87 5.34 -19.84 -5.18
CA GLU A 87 4.46 -18.68 -5.29
C GLU A 87 3.88 -18.28 -3.92
N VAL A 88 3.32 -19.22 -3.16
CA VAL A 88 2.74 -18.91 -1.84
C VAL A 88 3.80 -18.50 -0.81
N ILE A 89 5.00 -19.09 -0.85
CA ILE A 89 6.13 -18.65 0.01
C ILE A 89 6.49 -17.21 -0.28
N GLU A 90 6.63 -16.88 -1.56
CA GLU A 90 6.96 -15.53 -2.00
C GLU A 90 5.85 -14.54 -1.62
N ASP A 91 4.59 -14.92 -1.82
CA ASP A 91 3.42 -14.13 -1.46
C ASP A 91 3.34 -13.83 0.05
N VAL A 92 3.54 -14.83 0.91
CA VAL A 92 3.59 -14.65 2.37
C VAL A 92 4.73 -13.71 2.77
N LYS A 93 5.92 -13.89 2.17
CA LYS A 93 7.07 -13.00 2.40
C LYS A 93 6.79 -11.57 1.95
N ASN A 94 6.14 -11.39 0.80
CA ASN A 94 5.77 -10.09 0.26
C ASN A 94 4.74 -9.37 1.13
N VAL A 95 3.73 -10.10 1.63
CA VAL A 95 2.73 -9.57 2.56
C VAL A 95 3.37 -9.11 3.88
N ARG A 96 4.28 -9.92 4.44
CA ARG A 96 5.05 -9.51 5.63
C ARG A 96 5.88 -8.26 5.37
N GLY A 97 6.53 -8.18 4.21
CA GLY A 97 7.25 -6.99 3.77
C GLY A 97 6.34 -5.76 3.69
N ALA A 98 5.14 -5.91 3.13
CA ALA A 98 4.16 -4.84 2.98
C ALA A 98 3.64 -4.31 4.33
N VAL A 99 3.36 -5.20 5.30
CA VAL A 99 2.98 -4.79 6.66
C VAL A 99 4.15 -4.09 7.38
N ALA A 100 5.37 -4.60 7.22
CA ALA A 100 6.56 -3.97 7.77
C ALA A 100 6.82 -2.58 7.15
N ASP A 101 6.60 -2.43 5.84
CA ASP A 101 6.68 -1.14 5.17
C ASP A 101 5.64 -0.17 5.70
N LEU A 102 4.38 -0.62 5.89
CA LEU A 102 3.28 0.18 6.43
C LEU A 102 3.63 0.77 7.82
N ARG A 103 4.36 0.05 8.67
CA ARG A 103 4.85 0.56 9.96
C ARG A 103 5.67 1.84 9.85
N THR A 104 6.39 1.99 8.74
CA THR A 104 7.34 3.08 8.49
C THR A 104 6.81 4.07 7.44
N THR A 105 5.57 3.87 6.99
CA THR A 105 4.88 4.77 6.07
C THR A 105 4.30 5.95 6.86
N THR A 106 4.48 7.14 6.32
CA THR A 106 4.13 8.44 6.92
C THR A 106 3.52 9.34 5.84
N ALA A 107 2.90 10.45 6.25
CA ALA A 107 2.34 11.44 5.33
C ALA A 107 3.39 12.02 4.36
N GLU A 108 4.65 12.01 4.76
CA GLU A 108 5.78 12.58 4.00
C GLU A 108 6.36 11.60 2.98
N ASN A 109 6.26 10.28 3.21
CA ASN A 109 6.95 9.28 2.39
C ASN A 109 6.04 8.26 1.69
N TRP A 110 4.73 8.27 1.96
CA TRP A 110 3.81 7.25 1.45
C TRP A 110 3.72 7.24 -0.07
N TRP A 111 3.75 8.43 -0.69
CA TRP A 111 3.58 8.58 -2.12
C TRP A 111 4.76 7.97 -2.88
N GLU A 112 5.99 8.27 -2.45
CA GLU A 112 7.21 7.68 -3.00
C GLU A 112 7.24 6.15 -2.87
N ARG A 113 6.78 5.65 -1.73
CA ARG A 113 6.63 4.20 -1.52
C ARG A 113 5.57 3.63 -2.48
N HIS A 114 4.43 4.29 -2.63
CA HIS A 114 3.37 3.87 -3.54
C HIS A 114 3.84 3.82 -4.98
N GLU A 115 4.51 4.86 -5.48
CA GLU A 115 5.07 4.91 -6.83
C GLU A 115 5.97 3.69 -7.07
N ARG A 116 6.96 3.47 -6.20
CA ARG A 116 7.92 2.38 -6.36
C ARG A 116 7.29 0.99 -6.34
N ILE A 117 6.29 0.76 -5.47
CA ILE A 117 5.65 -0.57 -5.42
C ILE A 117 4.69 -0.73 -6.62
N MET A 118 4.00 0.32 -7.05
CA MET A 118 3.14 0.27 -8.24
C MET A 118 3.93 0.06 -9.53
N GLU A 119 5.11 0.67 -9.65
CA GLU A 119 6.01 0.45 -10.78
C GLU A 119 6.47 -1.00 -10.88
N ARG A 120 6.95 -1.57 -9.76
CA ARG A 120 7.32 -3.00 -9.68
C ARG A 120 6.16 -3.92 -10.04
N ASN A 121 4.98 -3.70 -9.43
CA ASN A 121 3.78 -4.47 -9.77
C ASN A 121 3.47 -4.42 -11.28
N ALA A 122 3.54 -3.23 -11.88
CA ALA A 122 3.25 -3.06 -13.29
C ALA A 122 4.31 -3.75 -14.17
N GLU A 123 5.59 -3.75 -13.77
CA GLU A 123 6.65 -4.48 -14.45
C GLU A 123 6.44 -6.00 -14.41
N ASP A 124 6.07 -6.54 -13.25
CA ASP A 124 5.77 -7.96 -13.07
C ASP A 124 4.59 -8.38 -13.96
N ILE A 125 3.50 -7.61 -13.94
CA ILE A 125 2.31 -7.89 -14.77
C ILE A 125 2.64 -7.76 -16.26
N GLU A 126 3.44 -6.77 -16.66
CA GLU A 126 3.90 -6.65 -18.04
C GLU A 126 4.72 -7.85 -18.48
N GLU A 127 5.56 -8.41 -17.61
CA GLU A 127 6.31 -9.62 -17.92
C GLU A 127 5.35 -10.79 -18.21
N ASP A 128 4.32 -10.97 -17.38
CA ASP A 128 3.31 -12.00 -17.59
C ASP A 128 2.52 -11.77 -18.88
N VAL A 129 2.12 -10.53 -19.18
CA VAL A 129 1.50 -10.17 -20.46
C VAL A 129 2.42 -10.50 -21.65
N ARG A 130 3.73 -10.25 -21.53
CA ARG A 130 4.71 -10.56 -22.58
C ARG A 130 4.81 -12.07 -22.83
N ARG A 131 4.70 -12.91 -21.79
CA ARG A 131 4.69 -14.38 -21.92
C ARG A 131 3.54 -14.87 -22.80
N PHE A 132 2.35 -14.27 -22.69
CA PHE A 132 1.18 -14.66 -23.48
C PHE A 132 1.10 -14.07 -24.89
N THR A 133 1.88 -13.02 -25.19
CA THR A 133 1.76 -12.27 -26.45
C THR A 133 2.90 -12.50 -27.44
N LYS A 134 3.76 -13.50 -27.19
CA LYS A 134 4.88 -13.92 -28.06
C LYS A 134 5.71 -12.73 -28.59
N GLY A 135 6.14 -11.85 -27.68
CA GLY A 135 7.12 -10.81 -28.01
C GLY A 135 6.60 -9.64 -28.85
N ARG A 136 5.29 -9.40 -28.95
CA ARG A 136 4.81 -8.06 -29.35
C ARG A 136 5.38 -7.06 -28.35
N ARG A 137 6.36 -6.26 -28.80
CA ARG A 137 6.91 -5.16 -28.01
C ARG A 137 5.74 -4.30 -27.54
N THR A 138 5.53 -4.23 -26.23
CA THR A 138 4.75 -3.16 -25.62
C THR A 138 5.33 -1.87 -26.16
N PRO A 139 4.55 -0.99 -26.82
CA PRO A 139 5.03 0.34 -27.12
C PRO A 139 5.53 0.91 -25.80
N ALA A 140 6.84 1.21 -25.71
CA ALA A 140 7.35 1.88 -24.54
C ALA A 140 6.52 3.17 -24.41
N PRO A 141 5.85 3.41 -23.27
CA PRO A 141 5.15 4.67 -23.09
C PRO A 141 6.15 5.78 -23.36
N ALA A 142 5.75 6.80 -24.12
CA ALA A 142 6.57 7.97 -24.36
C ALA A 142 7.01 8.50 -22.99
N SER A 143 8.26 8.19 -22.66
CA SER A 143 8.81 8.47 -21.34
C SER A 143 9.17 9.93 -21.36
N THR A 144 8.21 10.79 -21.02
CA THR A 144 8.55 12.15 -20.64
C THR A 144 9.42 12.01 -19.40
N PRO A 145 10.70 12.44 -19.43
CA PRO A 145 11.58 12.32 -18.27
C PRO A 145 10.92 12.99 -17.08
N ASP A 146 10.88 12.31 -15.95
CA ASP A 146 10.39 12.95 -14.73
C ASP A 146 11.37 14.05 -14.32
N PRO A 147 10.90 15.29 -14.04
CA PRO A 147 11.67 16.24 -13.28
C PRO A 147 12.07 15.62 -11.93
N PRO A 148 13.23 16.01 -11.37
CA PRO A 148 13.75 15.46 -10.13
C PRO A 148 12.68 15.48 -9.02
N SER A 149 12.59 14.36 -8.30
CA SER A 149 11.69 14.16 -7.16
C SER A 149 11.92 15.28 -6.13
N GLY A 150 10.89 16.09 -5.88
CA GLY A 150 10.87 17.08 -4.79
C GLY A 150 10.47 18.51 -5.17
N ALA A 151 10.34 18.86 -6.46
CA ALA A 151 10.06 20.24 -6.88
C ALA A 151 8.62 20.54 -7.32
N ALA A 152 7.79 19.51 -7.58
CA ALA A 152 6.44 19.68 -8.11
C ALA A 152 5.37 19.52 -7.00
N PRO A 153 4.25 20.27 -7.05
CA PRO A 153 3.08 20.02 -6.21
C PRO A 153 2.60 18.57 -6.30
N PHE A 154 2.04 18.05 -5.21
CA PHE A 154 1.61 16.65 -5.10
C PHE A 154 0.68 16.24 -6.25
N GLU A 155 -0.31 17.07 -6.59
CA GLU A 155 -1.27 16.81 -7.66
C GLU A 155 -0.58 16.65 -9.01
N SER A 156 0.40 17.49 -9.30
CA SER A 156 1.17 17.41 -10.55
C SER A 156 2.01 16.13 -10.63
N ARG A 157 2.58 15.69 -9.50
CA ARG A 157 3.32 14.42 -9.41
C ARG A 157 2.36 13.23 -9.58
N ARG A 158 1.24 13.24 -8.86
CA ARG A 158 0.16 12.25 -8.94
C ARG A 158 -0.37 12.09 -10.35
N ASP A 159 -0.76 13.18 -10.99
CA ASP A 159 -1.40 13.15 -12.31
C ASP A 159 -0.45 12.62 -13.40
N ARG A 160 0.84 13.00 -13.33
CA ARG A 160 1.87 12.45 -14.23
C ARG A 160 2.06 10.95 -14.00
N PHE A 161 2.19 10.53 -12.75
CA PHE A 161 2.34 9.13 -12.40
C PHE A 161 1.15 8.28 -12.86
N VAL A 162 -0.08 8.72 -12.53
CA VAL A 162 -1.34 8.08 -12.90
C VAL A 162 -1.48 7.99 -14.42
N THR A 163 -1.17 9.07 -15.15
CA THR A 163 -1.23 9.07 -16.62
C THR A 163 -0.27 8.04 -17.22
N ARG A 164 0.97 7.94 -16.72
CA ARG A 164 1.93 6.95 -17.20
C ARG A 164 1.47 5.53 -16.92
N LEU A 165 1.00 5.24 -15.71
CA LEU A 165 0.49 3.91 -15.38
C LEU A 165 -0.76 3.56 -16.18
N GLN A 166 -1.68 4.50 -16.38
CA GLN A 166 -2.88 4.28 -17.19
C GLN A 166 -2.50 3.86 -18.61
N ASN A 167 -1.54 4.56 -19.24
CA ASN A 167 -1.06 4.19 -20.57
C ASN A 167 -0.45 2.77 -20.60
N ARG A 168 0.24 2.35 -19.54
CA ARG A 168 0.78 0.97 -19.42
C ARG A 168 -0.34 -0.05 -19.28
N VAL A 169 -1.34 0.23 -18.45
CA VAL A 169 -2.54 -0.60 -18.27
C VAL A 169 -3.28 -0.78 -19.59
N ASP A 170 -3.56 0.31 -20.30
CA ASP A 170 -4.28 0.27 -21.57
C ASP A 170 -3.53 -0.58 -22.62
N ALA A 171 -2.20 -0.46 -22.66
CA ALA A 171 -1.35 -1.28 -23.53
C ALA A 171 -1.41 -2.77 -23.15
N MET A 172 -1.37 -3.11 -21.86
CA MET A 172 -1.52 -4.49 -21.39
C MET A 172 -2.90 -5.06 -21.69
N GLU A 173 -3.98 -4.29 -21.49
CA GLU A 173 -5.34 -4.69 -21.86
C GLU A 173 -5.43 -5.00 -23.36
N GLU A 174 -4.90 -4.12 -24.22
CA GLU A 174 -4.89 -4.32 -25.66
C GLU A 174 -4.12 -5.58 -26.07
N HIS A 175 -2.96 -5.80 -25.45
CA HIS A 175 -2.14 -6.99 -25.66
C HIS A 175 -2.89 -8.29 -25.31
N LEU A 176 -3.66 -8.28 -24.22
CA LEU A 176 -4.38 -9.45 -23.74
C LEU A 176 -5.70 -9.74 -24.48
N LYS A 177 -6.27 -8.78 -25.24
CA LYS A 177 -7.52 -8.97 -26.01
C LYS A 177 -7.44 -10.15 -26.97
N ASN A 178 -6.30 -10.31 -27.63
CA ASN A 178 -6.08 -11.36 -28.63
C ASN A 178 -5.26 -12.55 -28.11
N ALA A 179 -4.84 -12.51 -26.85
CA ALA A 179 -4.11 -13.61 -26.22
C ALA A 179 -5.03 -14.84 -26.11
N ARG A 180 -4.52 -15.97 -26.58
CA ARG A 180 -5.20 -17.28 -26.52
C ARG A 180 -4.30 -18.26 -25.80
N ALA A 181 -4.88 -18.96 -24.83
CA ALA A 181 -4.23 -20.00 -24.07
C ALA A 181 -5.14 -21.23 -23.98
N THR A 182 -4.54 -22.41 -23.85
CA THR A 182 -5.26 -23.69 -23.77
C THR A 182 -4.84 -24.48 -22.53
N GLY A 183 -5.72 -25.35 -22.02
CA GLY A 183 -5.43 -26.15 -20.83
C GLY A 183 -5.10 -25.30 -19.60
N ALA A 184 -4.05 -25.67 -18.88
CA ALA A 184 -3.59 -24.97 -17.67
C ALA A 184 -3.25 -23.49 -17.90
N GLN A 185 -2.71 -23.14 -19.08
CA GLN A 185 -2.36 -21.76 -19.43
C GLN A 185 -3.57 -20.82 -19.51
N ARG A 186 -4.80 -21.37 -19.64
CA ARG A 186 -6.02 -20.55 -19.62
C ARG A 186 -6.23 -19.91 -18.25
N ALA A 187 -5.99 -20.65 -17.17
CA ALA A 187 -6.12 -20.13 -15.81
C ALA A 187 -5.07 -19.04 -15.55
N GLU A 188 -3.83 -19.24 -16.01
CA GLU A 188 -2.75 -18.24 -15.89
C GLU A 188 -3.06 -16.96 -16.70
N LEU A 189 -3.66 -17.10 -17.89
CA LEU A 189 -4.10 -15.96 -18.69
C LEU A 189 -5.27 -15.20 -18.05
N GLU A 190 -6.22 -15.92 -17.45
CA GLU A 190 -7.34 -15.32 -16.70
C GLU A 190 -6.83 -14.60 -15.44
N ASP A 191 -5.85 -15.17 -14.73
CA ASP A 191 -5.17 -14.52 -13.60
C ASP A 191 -4.43 -13.24 -14.04
N THR A 192 -3.67 -13.31 -15.13
CA THR A 192 -2.96 -12.14 -15.69
C THR A 192 -3.94 -11.02 -16.05
N ARG A 193 -5.10 -11.34 -16.63
CA ARG A 193 -6.16 -10.36 -16.91
C ARG A 193 -6.74 -9.77 -15.63
N ALA A 194 -6.96 -10.58 -14.60
CA ALA A 194 -7.44 -10.09 -13.31
C ALA A 194 -6.43 -9.14 -12.66
N ARG A 195 -5.13 -9.44 -12.75
CA ARG A 195 -4.05 -8.57 -12.24
C ARG A 195 -3.97 -7.24 -13.00
N VAL A 196 -4.13 -7.22 -14.32
CA VAL A 196 -4.25 -5.98 -15.11
C VAL A 196 -5.49 -5.18 -14.69
N GLY A 197 -6.63 -5.84 -14.51
CA GLY A 197 -7.86 -5.21 -14.03
C GLY A 197 -7.68 -4.59 -12.64
N LYS A 198 -7.00 -5.29 -11.73
CA LYS A 198 -6.70 -4.77 -10.40
C LYS A 198 -5.77 -3.56 -10.45
N LEU A 199 -4.72 -3.61 -11.28
CA LEU A 199 -3.83 -2.47 -11.49
C LEU A 199 -4.60 -1.24 -12.00
N LYS A 200 -5.58 -1.42 -12.88
CA LYS A 200 -6.46 -0.36 -13.36
C LYS A 200 -7.29 0.27 -12.24
N GLU A 201 -7.90 -0.56 -11.39
CA GLU A 201 -8.64 -0.08 -10.22
C GLU A 201 -7.75 0.74 -9.28
N ASP A 202 -6.53 0.27 -9.06
CA ASP A 202 -5.55 0.95 -8.21
C ASP A 202 -5.11 2.29 -8.82
N VAL A 203 -4.93 2.37 -10.14
CA VAL A 203 -4.66 3.63 -10.87
C VAL A 203 -5.82 4.62 -10.73
N GLU A 204 -7.06 4.17 -10.88
CA GLU A 204 -8.26 5.02 -10.69
C GLU A 204 -8.42 5.50 -9.24
N ARG A 205 -8.02 4.67 -8.27
CA ARG A 205 -7.97 5.06 -6.86
C ARG A 205 -6.91 6.15 -6.64
N LEU A 206 -5.71 5.98 -7.18
CA LEU A 206 -4.63 6.97 -7.09
C LEU A 206 -4.98 8.29 -7.77
N ARG A 207 -5.78 8.26 -8.84
CA ARG A 207 -6.25 9.47 -9.53
C ARG A 207 -7.00 10.44 -8.61
N LYS A 208 -7.68 9.91 -7.59
CA LYS A 208 -8.48 10.69 -6.63
C LYS A 208 -7.75 10.95 -5.31
N ALA A 209 -6.54 10.42 -5.16
CA ALA A 209 -5.79 10.52 -3.92
C ALA A 209 -5.42 11.96 -3.59
N SER A 210 -5.47 12.29 -2.31
CA SER A 210 -4.95 13.50 -1.67
C SER A 210 -3.78 13.15 -0.74
N PRO A 211 -2.97 14.14 -0.32
CA PRO A 211 -1.89 13.91 0.64
C PRO A 211 -2.36 13.27 1.97
N ASP A 212 -3.60 13.56 2.38
CA ASP A 212 -4.18 13.10 3.65
C ASP A 212 -4.69 11.66 3.59
N ASP A 213 -4.89 11.10 2.39
CA ASP A 213 -5.39 9.72 2.17
C ASP A 213 -4.31 8.65 2.40
N TRP A 214 -3.11 9.06 2.81
CA TRP A 214 -1.94 8.18 2.89
C TRP A 214 -2.19 6.90 3.68
N TRP A 215 -2.91 7.01 4.81
CA TRP A 215 -3.20 5.85 5.65
C TRP A 215 -4.17 4.92 4.94
N ASP A 216 -5.31 5.45 4.51
CA ASP A 216 -6.41 4.65 3.94
C ASP A 216 -5.96 3.94 2.67
N LEU A 217 -5.17 4.60 1.81
CA LEU A 217 -4.62 4.00 0.59
C LEU A 217 -3.60 2.90 0.91
N SER A 218 -2.67 3.17 1.82
CA SER A 218 -1.64 2.21 2.21
C SER A 218 -2.25 0.98 2.89
N ALA A 219 -3.16 1.20 3.84
CA ALA A 219 -3.85 0.15 4.58
C ALA A 219 -4.75 -0.70 3.68
N THR A 220 -5.51 -0.07 2.77
CA THR A 220 -6.37 -0.79 1.81
C THR A 220 -5.53 -1.72 0.95
N ARG A 221 -4.44 -1.22 0.39
CA ARG A 221 -3.55 -2.04 -0.45
C ARG A 221 -2.95 -3.23 0.30
N VAL A 222 -2.46 -3.00 1.53
CA VAL A 222 -1.90 -4.07 2.35
C VAL A 222 -2.96 -5.11 2.68
N ASN A 223 -4.17 -4.70 3.03
CA ASN A 223 -5.30 -5.62 3.23
C ASN A 223 -5.63 -6.42 1.97
N GLU A 224 -5.69 -5.78 0.79
CA GLU A 224 -5.95 -6.47 -0.48
C GLU A 224 -4.87 -7.52 -0.81
N TYR A 225 -3.60 -7.26 -0.47
CA TYR A 225 -2.55 -8.27 -0.57
C TYR A 225 -2.74 -9.42 0.44
N ILE A 226 -3.08 -9.12 1.70
CA ILE A 226 -3.38 -10.15 2.70
C ILE A 226 -4.54 -11.03 2.22
N ASP A 227 -5.63 -10.44 1.75
CA ASP A 227 -6.83 -11.15 1.25
C ASP A 227 -6.49 -12.07 0.08
N ARG A 228 -5.62 -11.61 -0.84
CA ARG A 228 -5.16 -12.42 -1.98
C ARG A 228 -4.40 -13.65 -1.50
N VAL A 229 -3.48 -13.50 -0.56
CA VAL A 229 -2.68 -14.61 -0.02
C VAL A 229 -3.54 -15.56 0.80
N GLU A 230 -4.49 -15.05 1.59
CA GLU A 230 -5.51 -15.85 2.28
C GLU A 230 -6.30 -16.73 1.30
N ASN A 231 -6.72 -16.16 0.16
CA ASN A 231 -7.43 -16.90 -0.87
C ASN A 231 -6.54 -17.94 -1.56
N SER A 232 -5.26 -17.64 -1.81
CA SER A 232 -4.31 -18.62 -2.35
C SER A 232 -4.08 -19.80 -1.41
N ILE A 233 -3.89 -19.55 -0.11
CA ILE A 233 -3.75 -20.60 0.90
C ILE A 233 -5.05 -21.40 1.04
N ARG A 234 -6.22 -20.76 1.03
CA ARG A 234 -7.52 -21.46 1.09
C ARG A 234 -7.72 -22.39 -0.10
N ARG A 235 -7.42 -21.94 -1.33
CA ARG A 235 -7.50 -22.79 -2.54
C ARG A 235 -6.60 -24.03 -2.44
N LEU A 236 -5.41 -23.89 -1.85
CA LEU A 236 -4.52 -25.03 -1.62
C LEU A 236 -5.07 -26.01 -0.58
N ASP A 237 -5.74 -25.49 0.45
CA ASP A 237 -6.36 -26.30 1.50
C ASP A 237 -7.62 -27.02 1.00
N ASP A 238 -8.49 -26.34 0.25
CA ASP A 238 -9.72 -26.93 -0.32
C ASP A 238 -9.40 -28.06 -1.32
N ASN A 239 -8.29 -27.96 -2.06
CA ASN A 239 -7.78 -29.02 -2.92
C ASN A 239 -7.35 -30.30 -2.13
N LYS A 240 -7.33 -30.28 -0.80
CA LYS A 240 -7.22 -31.50 0.03
C LYS A 240 -8.48 -32.36 0.00
N THR A 241 -9.65 -31.78 -0.27
CA THR A 241 -10.96 -32.45 -0.13
C THR A 241 -11.54 -33.01 -1.44
N GLY A 242 -10.93 -32.69 -2.59
CA GLY A 242 -11.49 -32.97 -3.92
C GLY A 242 -10.87 -34.10 -4.74
N ALA A 243 -10.19 -35.08 -4.13
CA ALA A 243 -9.58 -36.21 -4.85
C ALA A 243 -9.77 -37.59 -4.16
#